data_AF-M1EKP3-F1
#
_entry.id   AF-M1EKP3-F1
#
_cell.length_a   1.000
_cell.length_b   1.000
_cell.length_c   1.000
_cell.angle_alpha   90.00
_cell.angle_beta   90.00
_cell.angle_gamma   90.00
#
_symmetry.space_group_name_H-M   'P 1'
#
loop_
_entity.id
_entity.type
_entity.pdbx_description
1 polymer ?
#
loop_
_entity_poly.entity_id
_entity_poly.type
_entity_poly.pdbx_seq_one_letter_code
_entity_poly.pdbx_strand_id
1 'polypeptide(L)'
;APVGTGELAKYGLPGLAQLKSRESYVLCYDPRTRCALWVVEQLRPERLRGDGDRSSCDFREDDSVHAYHRATNADYRGSGFDRGHLAAAANHRWSQKAMEDTFYLSNVAPQVPHLNQNAWNNLEKYSRSLTRTYQNVYVCTGPLFLPRTEADGKS
;
A
#
# COMPACT_ATOMS: atom_id res chain seq x y z
N ALA A 1 -29.94 -33.81 -7.88
CA ALA A 1 -29.63 -32.54 -8.58
C ALA A 1 -28.18 -32.18 -8.29
N PRO A 2 -27.42 -31.59 -9.22
CA PRO A 2 -26.09 -31.10 -8.88
C PRO A 2 -26.26 -29.99 -7.84
N VAL A 3 -25.53 -30.09 -6.73
CA VAL A 3 -25.44 -29.06 -5.70
C VAL A 3 -24.97 -27.78 -6.39
N GLY A 4 -25.90 -26.84 -6.60
CA GLY A 4 -25.60 -25.60 -7.30
C GLY A 4 -24.53 -24.83 -6.53
N THR A 5 -23.66 -24.11 -7.24
CA THR A 5 -22.61 -23.25 -6.65
C THR A 5 -23.14 -22.29 -5.58
N GLY A 6 -24.43 -21.94 -5.62
CA GLY A 6 -25.12 -21.16 -4.59
C GLY A 6 -25.29 -21.85 -3.23
N GLU A 7 -25.41 -23.19 -3.17
CA GLU A 7 -25.47 -23.90 -1.88
C GLU A 7 -24.11 -23.90 -1.17
N LEU A 8 -23.02 -24.03 -1.93
CA LEU A 8 -21.66 -23.98 -1.39
C LEU A 8 -21.29 -22.59 -0.85
N ALA A 9 -21.86 -21.53 -1.41
CA ALA A 9 -21.61 -20.15 -1.00
C ALA A 9 -22.66 -19.61 0.00
N LYS A 10 -23.54 -20.46 0.55
CA LYS A 10 -24.66 -20.06 1.41
C LYS A 10 -24.26 -19.15 2.59
N TYR A 11 -23.09 -19.38 3.16
CA TYR A 11 -22.56 -18.63 4.31
C TYR A 11 -21.39 -17.71 3.92
N GLY A 12 -21.22 -17.46 2.63
CA GLY A 12 -20.02 -16.83 2.08
C GLY A 12 -18.89 -17.83 1.87
N LEU A 13 -17.96 -17.45 1.01
CA LEU A 13 -16.73 -18.21 0.78
C LEU A 13 -15.59 -17.57 1.58
N PRO A 14 -14.68 -18.37 2.17
CA PRO A 14 -13.46 -17.83 2.76
C PRO A 14 -12.68 -17.02 1.72
N GLY A 15 -12.36 -15.77 2.04
CA GLY A 15 -11.59 -14.87 1.19
C GLY A 15 -10.59 -14.09 2.02
N LEU A 16 -9.34 -14.07 1.57
CA LEU A 16 -8.24 -13.40 2.28
C LEU A 16 -7.95 -12.01 1.71
N ALA A 17 -8.03 -11.87 0.39
CA ALA A 17 -7.66 -10.66 -0.32
C ALA A 17 -8.83 -9.66 -0.40
N GLN A 18 -8.70 -8.51 0.25
CA GLN A 18 -9.71 -7.46 0.18
C GLN A 18 -9.27 -6.36 -0.78
N LEU A 19 -9.88 -6.33 -1.97
CA LEU A 19 -9.70 -5.22 -2.91
C LEU A 19 -10.32 -3.95 -2.32
N LYS A 20 -9.58 -2.86 -2.31
CA LYS A 20 -10.02 -1.55 -1.82
C LYS A 20 -9.65 -0.48 -2.82
N SER A 21 -10.59 0.40 -3.10
CA SER A 21 -10.38 1.58 -3.93
C SER A 21 -10.29 2.82 -3.05
N ARG A 22 -9.30 3.67 -3.34
CA ARG A 22 -9.14 5.00 -2.77
C ARG A 22 -9.30 6.05 -3.87
N GLU A 23 -9.20 7.32 -3.48
CA GLU A 23 -9.31 8.43 -4.43
C GLU A 23 -8.31 8.32 -5.60
N SER A 24 -7.09 7.84 -5.33
CA SER A 24 -5.98 7.93 -6.29
C SER A 24 -5.21 6.64 -6.53
N TYR A 25 -5.55 5.57 -5.83
CA TYR A 25 -4.91 4.26 -5.96
C TYR A 25 -5.88 3.13 -5.59
N VAL A 26 -5.54 1.92 -6.01
CA VAL A 26 -6.25 0.68 -5.64
C VAL A 26 -5.27 -0.22 -4.92
N LEU A 27 -5.70 -0.88 -3.85
CA LEU A 27 -4.89 -1.86 -3.14
C LEU A 27 -5.62 -3.18 -2.97
N CYS A 28 -4.85 -4.24 -2.79
CA CYS A 28 -5.35 -5.52 -2.31
C CYS A 28 -4.74 -5.80 -0.94
N TYR A 29 -5.56 -5.83 0.11
CA TYR A 29 -5.10 -5.96 1.49
C TYR A 29 -5.02 -7.43 1.95
N ASP A 30 -3.93 -7.79 2.65
CA ASP A 30 -3.79 -9.10 3.31
C ASP A 30 -3.96 -8.95 4.84
N PRO A 31 -5.07 -9.46 5.42
CA PRO A 31 -5.33 -9.39 6.85
C PRO A 31 -4.37 -10.22 7.71
N ARG A 32 -3.58 -11.13 7.11
CA ARG A 32 -2.61 -11.98 7.82
C ARG A 32 -1.32 -11.23 8.11
N THR A 33 -0.83 -10.49 7.11
CA THR A 33 0.40 -9.67 7.22
C THR A 33 0.11 -8.23 7.65
N ARG A 34 -1.18 -7.85 7.67
CA ARG A 34 -1.67 -6.50 7.95
C ARG A 34 -1.12 -5.42 7.02
N CYS A 35 -0.64 -5.83 5.84
CA CYS A 35 -0.09 -4.98 4.79
C CYS A 35 -0.88 -5.21 3.49
N ALA A 36 -0.73 -4.33 2.49
CA ALA A 36 -1.18 -4.64 1.15
C ALA A 36 -0.34 -5.78 0.55
N LEU A 37 -0.97 -6.68 -0.22
CA LEU A 37 -0.29 -7.56 -1.17
C LEU A 37 0.34 -6.73 -2.30
N TRP A 38 -0.42 -5.76 -2.78
CA TRP A 38 0.00 -4.81 -3.79
C TRP A 38 -0.86 -3.56 -3.73
N VAL A 39 -0.30 -2.46 -4.25
CA VAL A 39 -0.93 -1.18 -4.48
C VAL A 39 -0.63 -0.77 -5.92
N VAL A 40 -1.65 -0.36 -6.66
CA VAL A 40 -1.53 0.15 -8.01
C VAL A 40 -1.96 1.61 -8.04
N GLU A 41 -1.09 2.46 -8.59
CA GLU A 41 -1.36 3.87 -8.83
C GLU A 41 -1.03 4.27 -10.27
N GLN A 42 -1.67 5.34 -10.73
CA GLN A 42 -1.40 5.95 -12.02
C GLN A 42 -0.84 7.36 -11.83
N LEU A 43 0.39 7.55 -12.27
CA LEU A 43 1.06 8.84 -12.30
C LEU A 43 0.76 9.53 -13.64
N ARG A 44 0.37 10.81 -13.54
CA ARG A 44 0.20 11.72 -14.66
C ARG A 44 0.81 13.08 -14.28
N PRO A 45 1.39 13.84 -15.23
CA PRO A 45 2.00 15.14 -14.93
C PRO A 45 1.08 16.09 -14.16
N GLU A 46 -0.22 16.07 -14.46
CA GLU A 46 -1.22 16.94 -13.84
C GLU A 46 -1.53 16.52 -12.40
N ARG A 47 -1.35 15.23 -12.07
CA ARG A 47 -1.59 14.67 -10.73
C ARG A 47 -0.40 14.84 -9.78
N LEU A 48 0.80 15.06 -10.31
CA LEU A 48 2.01 15.29 -9.49
C LEU A 48 2.13 16.72 -8.95
N ARG A 49 1.24 17.62 -9.40
CA ARG A 49 1.21 19.04 -9.01
C ARG A 49 -0.02 19.30 -8.14
N GLY A 50 0.02 20.39 -7.39
CA GLY A 50 -1.09 20.83 -6.54
C GLY A 50 -0.65 21.16 -5.13
N ASP A 51 -1.61 21.65 -4.36
CA ASP A 51 -1.41 22.25 -3.05
C ASP A 51 -1.72 21.30 -1.90
N GLY A 52 -1.78 19.98 -2.18
CA GLY A 52 -1.88 18.97 -1.13
C GLY A 52 -0.74 19.14 -0.11
N ASP A 53 -1.13 19.37 1.14
CA ASP A 53 -0.26 19.63 2.25
C ASP A 53 0.02 18.33 3.01
N ARG A 54 1.24 17.82 2.86
CA ARG A 54 1.68 16.60 3.54
C ARG A 54 1.75 16.79 5.06
N SER A 55 1.98 18.00 5.54
CA SER A 55 2.17 18.27 6.97
C SER A 55 0.87 18.19 7.78
N SER A 56 -0.28 18.30 7.11
CA SER A 56 -1.61 18.09 7.70
C SER A 56 -2.09 16.64 7.62
N CYS A 57 -1.27 15.72 7.08
CA CYS A 57 -1.61 14.31 6.99
C CYS A 57 -1.01 13.50 8.14
N ASP A 58 -1.86 12.77 8.86
CA ASP A 58 -1.48 11.82 9.88
C ASP A 58 -1.74 10.39 9.45
N PHE A 59 -0.80 9.50 9.80
CA PHE A 59 -1.02 8.06 9.65
C PHE A 59 -2.19 7.61 10.50
N ARG A 60 -3.14 6.90 9.89
CA ARG A 60 -4.36 6.45 10.55
C ARG A 60 -4.75 5.04 10.15
N GLU A 61 -5.40 4.34 11.08
CA GLU A 61 -5.99 3.04 10.86
C GLU A 61 -7.02 3.09 9.70
N ASP A 62 -7.17 1.99 8.99
CA ASP A 62 -8.18 1.83 7.95
C ASP A 62 -9.45 1.21 8.56
N ASP A 63 -10.47 2.01 8.82
CA ASP A 63 -11.73 1.56 9.41
C ASP A 63 -12.54 0.62 8.49
N SER A 64 -12.18 0.51 7.21
CA SER A 64 -12.78 -0.49 6.32
C SER A 64 -12.22 -1.91 6.54
N VAL A 65 -11.21 -2.06 7.41
CA VAL A 65 -10.65 -3.35 7.83
C VAL A 65 -11.06 -3.57 9.29
N HIS A 66 -11.57 -4.76 9.59
CA HIS A 66 -11.93 -5.12 10.96
C HIS A 66 -10.71 -4.95 11.90
N ALA A 67 -10.93 -4.47 13.13
CA ALA A 67 -9.87 -4.11 14.07
C ALA A 67 -8.84 -5.23 14.34
N TYR A 68 -9.28 -6.50 14.37
CA TYR A 68 -8.38 -7.66 14.54
C TYR A 68 -7.38 -7.87 13.39
N HIS A 69 -7.68 -7.32 12.21
CA HIS A 69 -6.95 -7.56 10.98
C HIS A 69 -6.24 -6.33 10.43
N ARG A 70 -6.42 -5.15 11.04
CA ARG A 70 -5.78 -3.91 10.60
C ARG A 70 -4.48 -3.65 11.35
N ALA A 71 -3.53 -3.00 10.69
CA ALA A 71 -2.38 -2.41 11.36
C ALA A 71 -2.80 -1.14 12.11
N THR A 72 -2.07 -0.83 13.18
CA THR A 72 -2.26 0.35 14.03
C THR A 72 -0.96 1.12 14.17
N ASN A 73 -1.06 2.40 14.55
CA ASN A 73 0.15 3.19 14.81
C ASN A 73 1.01 2.61 15.96
N ALA A 74 0.40 1.86 16.88
CA ALA A 74 1.11 1.20 17.96
C ALA A 74 2.06 0.10 17.45
N ASP A 75 1.70 -0.60 16.36
CA ASP A 75 2.53 -1.65 15.76
C ASP A 75 3.87 -1.11 15.21
N TYR A 76 3.89 0.16 14.79
CA TYR A 76 5.07 0.83 14.25
C TYR A 76 5.87 1.61 15.31
N ARG A 77 5.21 2.07 16.37
CA ARG A 77 5.85 2.90 17.39
C ARG A 77 6.90 2.10 18.16
N GLY A 78 8.17 2.51 18.04
CA GLY A 78 9.27 1.85 18.74
C GLY A 78 9.71 0.52 18.13
N SER A 79 9.19 0.13 16.95
CA SER A 79 9.56 -1.14 16.29
C SER A 79 10.92 -1.10 15.59
N GLY A 80 11.48 0.10 15.38
CA GLY A 80 12.68 0.32 14.55
C GLY A 80 12.39 0.40 13.04
N PHE A 81 11.13 0.26 12.62
CA PHE A 81 10.70 0.38 11.23
C PHE A 81 9.92 1.67 10.99
N ASP A 82 10.12 2.25 9.80
CA ASP A 82 9.29 3.33 9.31
C ASP A 82 7.94 2.82 8.81
N ARG A 83 6.94 3.70 8.84
CA ARG A 83 5.68 3.55 8.09
C ARG A 83 5.94 3.88 6.62
N GLY A 84 6.47 2.91 5.89
CA GLY A 84 6.81 3.03 4.47
C GLY A 84 5.57 2.98 3.59
N HIS A 85 5.33 4.05 2.82
CA HIS A 85 4.19 4.10 1.88
C HIS A 85 4.43 3.17 0.69
N LEU A 86 3.37 2.54 0.18
CA LEU A 86 3.41 1.77 -1.06
C LEU A 86 2.99 2.63 -2.27
N ALA A 87 1.88 3.35 -2.16
CA ALA A 87 1.59 4.53 -2.99
C ALA A 87 2.09 5.79 -2.28
N ALA A 88 3.07 6.47 -2.87
CA ALA A 88 3.78 7.57 -2.22
C ALA A 88 2.94 8.85 -2.22
N ALA A 89 2.76 9.51 -1.06
CA ALA A 89 1.93 10.71 -0.95
C ALA A 89 2.26 11.82 -1.96
N ALA A 90 3.55 11.98 -2.31
CA ALA A 90 4.02 12.96 -3.29
C ALA A 90 3.49 12.73 -4.71
N ASN A 91 2.92 11.57 -5.00
CA ASN A 91 2.29 11.23 -6.27
C ASN A 91 0.85 11.76 -6.38
N HIS A 92 0.28 12.22 -5.27
CA HIS A 92 -1.14 12.56 -5.15
C HIS A 92 -1.37 14.01 -4.69
N ARG A 93 -0.44 14.92 -5.02
CA ARG A 93 -0.48 16.34 -4.59
C ARG A 93 -1.65 17.14 -5.13
N TRP A 94 -2.30 16.65 -6.17
CA TRP A 94 -3.44 17.31 -6.82
C TRP A 94 -4.70 17.38 -5.96
N SER A 95 -4.80 16.57 -4.90
CA SER A 95 -5.94 16.54 -4.01
C SER A 95 -5.50 16.23 -2.58
N GLN A 96 -5.90 17.07 -1.63
CA GLN A 96 -5.64 16.84 -0.20
C GLN A 96 -6.18 15.47 0.24
N LYS A 97 -7.42 15.14 -0.17
CA LYS A 97 -8.04 13.85 0.10
C LYS A 97 -7.22 12.69 -0.47
N ALA A 98 -6.75 12.81 -1.72
CA ALA A 98 -5.93 11.78 -2.35
C ALA A 98 -4.61 11.56 -1.62
N MET A 99 -4.00 12.64 -1.12
CA MET A 99 -2.80 12.56 -0.30
C MET A 99 -3.09 11.91 1.06
N GLU A 100 -4.11 12.37 1.78
CA GLU A 100 -4.51 11.79 3.07
C GLU A 100 -4.84 10.29 2.97
N ASP A 101 -5.49 9.87 1.88
CA ASP A 101 -5.78 8.46 1.64
C ASP A 101 -4.49 7.62 1.59
N THR A 102 -3.33 8.18 1.21
CA THR A 102 -2.05 7.44 1.25
C THR A 102 -1.50 7.18 2.65
N PHE A 103 -2.01 7.90 3.65
CA PHE A 103 -1.62 7.75 5.05
C PHE A 103 -2.47 6.70 5.80
N TYR A 104 -3.43 6.06 5.12
CA TYR A 104 -4.05 4.86 5.68
C TYR A 104 -3.00 3.76 5.83
N LEU A 105 -2.96 3.13 7.01
CA LEU A 105 -2.01 2.05 7.31
C LEU A 105 -2.20 0.81 6.41
N SER A 106 -3.30 0.70 5.68
CA SER A 106 -3.47 -0.34 4.65
C SER A 106 -2.59 -0.12 3.41
N ASN A 107 -2.10 1.10 3.17
CA ASN A 107 -1.11 1.45 2.14
C ASN A 107 0.33 1.45 2.69
N VAL A 108 0.55 0.92 3.88
CA VAL A 108 1.83 0.99 4.57
C VAL A 108 2.38 -0.41 4.80
N ALA A 109 3.70 -0.54 4.65
CA ALA A 109 4.47 -1.70 5.10
C ALA A 109 5.61 -1.27 6.02
N PRO A 110 6.03 -2.11 6.99
CA PRO A 110 7.25 -1.87 7.76
C PRO A 110 8.45 -1.80 6.82
N GLN A 111 9.11 -0.65 6.77
CA GLN A 111 10.31 -0.46 5.95
C GLN A 111 11.50 -0.06 6.82
N VAL A 112 12.67 -0.63 6.52
CA VAL A 112 13.92 -0.24 7.19
C VAL A 112 14.17 1.25 6.90
N PRO A 113 14.43 2.10 7.92
CA PRO A 113 14.53 3.55 7.75
C PRO A 113 15.54 3.97 6.67
N HIS A 114 16.72 3.32 6.64
CA HIS A 114 17.74 3.61 5.63
C HIS A 114 17.28 3.30 4.20
N LEU A 115 16.45 2.26 4.00
CA LEU A 115 15.87 1.93 2.71
C LEU A 115 14.82 2.97 2.31
N ASN A 116 13.83 3.18 3.18
CA ASN A 116 12.68 4.07 2.96
C ASN A 116 13.12 5.50 2.60
N GLN A 117 14.03 6.05 3.41
CA GLN A 117 14.40 7.47 3.32
C GLN A 117 15.37 7.75 2.15
N ASN A 118 16.07 6.72 1.65
CA ASN A 118 17.10 6.85 0.61
C ASN A 118 16.74 6.10 -0.68
N ALA A 119 17.19 4.86 -0.84
CA ALA A 119 17.10 4.13 -2.10
C ALA A 119 15.65 3.98 -2.60
N TRP A 120 14.70 3.74 -1.69
CA TRP A 120 13.29 3.65 -2.02
C TRP A 120 12.72 5.00 -2.49
N ASN A 121 12.97 6.08 -1.74
CA ASN A 121 12.59 7.44 -2.14
C ASN A 121 13.22 7.86 -3.49
N ASN A 122 14.43 7.42 -3.80
CA ASN A 122 15.05 7.66 -5.11
C ASN A 122 14.32 6.92 -6.23
N LEU A 123 13.89 5.68 -6.00
CA LEU A 123 13.05 4.93 -6.93
C LEU A 123 11.70 5.63 -7.16
N GLU A 124 11.05 6.12 -6.10
CA GLU A 124 9.80 6.89 -6.22
C GLU A 124 10.00 8.18 -7.03
N LYS A 125 11.10 8.92 -6.79
CA LYS A 125 11.47 10.11 -7.58
C LYS A 125 11.69 9.75 -9.04
N TYR A 126 12.33 8.63 -9.31
CA TYR A 126 12.53 8.13 -10.67
C TYR A 126 11.20 7.83 -11.36
N SER A 127 10.29 7.09 -10.71
CA SER A 127 8.95 6.81 -11.23
C SER A 127 8.17 8.09 -11.55
N ARG A 128 8.25 9.12 -10.71
CA ARG A 128 7.69 10.44 -11.02
C ARG A 128 8.37 11.12 -12.20
N SER A 129 9.68 10.99 -12.33
CA SER A 129 10.43 11.62 -13.43
C SER A 129 10.04 11.07 -14.81
N LEU A 130 9.60 9.80 -14.88
CA LEU A 130 9.12 9.19 -16.12
C LEU A 130 7.92 9.93 -16.71
N THR A 131 7.13 10.64 -15.90
CA THR A 131 5.99 11.42 -16.41
C THR A 131 6.41 12.63 -17.24
N ARG A 132 7.70 13.00 -17.25
CA ARG A 132 8.23 14.04 -18.14
C ARG A 132 8.25 13.58 -19.61
N THR A 133 8.31 12.27 -19.83
CA THR A 133 8.37 11.66 -21.17
C THR A 133 7.06 10.94 -21.50
N TYR A 134 6.46 10.26 -20.52
CA TYR A 134 5.26 9.45 -20.71
C TYR A 134 4.05 10.09 -20.03
N GLN A 135 2.94 10.25 -20.74
CA GLN A 135 1.73 10.86 -20.17
C GLN A 135 1.09 9.99 -19.08
N ASN A 136 1.24 8.67 -19.17
CA ASN A 136 0.66 7.71 -18.24
C ASN A 136 1.73 6.73 -17.78
N VAL A 137 2.02 6.73 -16.49
CA VAL A 137 2.93 5.77 -15.86
C VAL A 137 2.15 5.02 -14.79
N TYR A 138 2.08 3.69 -14.90
CA TYR A 138 1.43 2.84 -13.91
C TYR A 138 2.50 2.21 -13.03
N VAL A 139 2.31 2.31 -11.71
CA VAL A 139 3.24 1.75 -10.73
C VAL A 139 2.49 0.73 -9.89
N CYS A 140 3.06 -0.45 -9.75
CA CYS A 140 2.58 -1.50 -8.86
C CYS A 140 3.64 -1.74 -7.78
N THR A 141 3.26 -1.60 -6.53
CA THR A 141 4.16 -1.67 -5.37
C THR A 141 3.62 -2.67 -4.36
N GLY A 142 4.46 -3.55 -3.82
CA GLY A 142 4.05 -4.48 -2.75
C GLY A 142 5.25 -5.07 -2.00
N PRO A 143 5.02 -5.56 -0.77
CA PRO A 143 6.04 -6.28 -0.01
C PRO A 143 6.25 -7.70 -0.56
N LEU A 144 7.46 -8.23 -0.38
CA LEU A 144 7.79 -9.63 -0.68
C LEU A 144 8.35 -10.32 0.56
N PHE A 145 7.94 -11.57 0.76
CA PHE A 145 8.43 -12.45 1.81
C PHE A 145 9.15 -13.61 1.14
N LEU A 146 10.47 -13.44 0.93
CA LEU A 146 11.27 -14.37 0.13
C LEU A 146 11.99 -15.39 1.03
N PRO A 147 12.10 -16.66 0.59
CA PRO A 147 12.90 -17.65 1.30
C PRO A 147 14.39 -17.28 1.24
N ARG A 148 15.15 -17.75 2.24
CA ARG A 148 16.61 -17.64 2.25
C ARG A 148 17.18 -19.02 2.55
N THR A 149 18.19 -19.42 1.78
CA THR A 149 18.93 -20.64 2.09
C THR A 149 19.79 -20.43 3.34
N GLU A 150 19.52 -21.23 4.36
CA GLU A 150 20.28 -21.26 5.61
C GLU A 150 21.52 -22.14 5.48
N ALA A 151 22.42 -22.07 6.46
CA ALA A 151 23.70 -22.80 6.46
C ALA A 151 23.54 -24.34 6.38
N ASP A 152 22.38 -24.87 6.76
CA ASP A 152 22.04 -26.30 6.67
C ASP A 152 21.47 -26.70 5.29
N GLY A 153 21.43 -25.77 4.33
CA GLY A 153 20.93 -25.99 2.97
C GLY A 153 19.41 -25.98 2.85
N LYS A 154 18.66 -25.72 3.93
CA LYS A 154 17.20 -25.60 3.90
C LYS A 154 16.77 -24.16 3.62
N SER A 155 15.53 -23.98 3.19
CA SER A 155 14.91 -22.68 2.87
C SER A 155 13.55 -22.56 3.55
#